data_AF-A0A453I3D7-F1
#
_entry.id   AF-A0A453I3D7-F1
#
_cell.length_a   1.000
_cell.length_b   1.000
_cell.length_c   1.000
_cell.angle_alpha   90.00
_cell.angle_beta   90.00
_cell.angle_gamma   90.00
#
_symmetry.space_group_name_H-M   'P 1'
#
loop_
_entity.id
_entity.type
_entity.pdbx_description
1 polymer ?
#
loop_
_entity_poly.entity_id
_entity_poly.type
_entity_poly.pdbx_seq_one_letter_code
_entity_poly.pdbx_strand_id
1 'polypeptide(L)' 'LMDWWLRAKAQTPPTLHKALQSITLLVPWMIWKQRNECVFDNARPSIDALVDRIKDEANCWAQAGA' A
#
# COMPACT_ATOMS: atom_id res chain seq x y z
N LEU A 1 -3.17 -14.26 8.92
CA LEU A 1 -3.50 -12.88 8.48
C LEU A 1 -4.26 -12.10 9.55
N MET A 2 -5.36 -12.65 10.10
CA MET A 2 -6.16 -12.00 11.15
C MET A 2 -5.36 -11.73 12.43
N ASP A 3 -4.54 -12.68 12.91
CA ASP A 3 -3.71 -12.47 14.11
C ASP A 3 -2.65 -11.39 13.93
N TRP A 4 -2.14 -11.23 12.70
CA TRP A 4 -1.24 -10.11 12.39
C TRP A 4 -2.01 -8.80 12.41
N TRP A 5 -3.17 -8.74 11.75
CA TRP A 5 -4.01 -7.54 11.68
C TRP A 5 -4.43 -7.03 13.06
N LEU A 6 -4.90 -7.93 13.93
CA LEU A 6 -5.29 -7.59 15.29
C LEU A 6 -4.12 -7.02 16.09
N ARG A 7 -2.93 -7.62 15.98
CA ARG A 7 -1.71 -7.13 16.63
C ARG A 7 -1.25 -5.79 16.07
N ALA A 8 -1.29 -5.61 14.75
CA ALA A 8 -0.90 -4.35 14.11
C ALA A 8 -1.82 -3.20 14.54
N LYS A 9 -3.14 -3.44 14.57
CA LYS A 9 -4.13 -2.48 15.03
C LYS A 9 -3.95 -2.14 16.52
N ALA A 10 -3.68 -3.14 17.37
CA ALA A 10 -3.44 -2.93 18.81
C ALA A 10 -2.18 -2.08 19.10
N GLN A 11 -1.14 -2.22 18.27
CA GLN A 11 0.11 -1.45 18.39
C GLN A 11 0.04 -0.06 17.76
N THR A 12 -0.99 0.23 16.97
CA THR A 12 -1.14 1.50 16.27
C THR A 12 -2.01 2.46 17.11
N PRO A 13 -1.62 3.73 17.27
CA PRO A 13 -2.47 4.74 17.89
C PRO A 13 -3.85 4.82 17.19
N PRO A 14 -4.96 5.04 17.91
CA PRO A 14 -6.29 5.12 17.30
C PRO A 14 -6.40 6.14 16.16
N THR A 15 -5.66 7.25 16.26
CA THR A 15 -5.58 8.31 15.24
C THR A 15 -4.98 7.83 13.91
N LEU A 16 -4.19 6.75 13.92
CA LEU A 16 -3.52 6.18 12.75
C LEU A 16 -4.18 4.89 12.25
N HIS A 17 -5.26 4.41 12.87
CA HIS A 17 -5.94 3.18 12.43
C HIS A 17 -6.45 3.28 10.99
N LYS A 18 -6.96 4.46 10.61
CA LYS A 18 -7.43 4.71 9.25
C LYS A 18 -6.29 4.65 8.24
N ALA A 19 -5.17 5.32 8.54
CA ALA A 19 -3.95 5.25 7.72
C ALA A 19 -3.44 3.81 7.59
N LEU A 20 -3.45 3.01 8.67
CA LEU A 20 -3.06 1.60 8.64
C LEU A 20 -3.95 0.77 7.72
N GLN A 21 -5.28 0.96 7.79
CA GLN A 21 -6.24 0.30 6.89
C GLN A 21 -5.97 0.68 5.43
N SER A 22 -5.79 1.98 5.16
CA SER A 22 -5.49 2.51 3.83
C SER A 22 -4.21 1.91 3.23
N ILE A 23 -3.11 1.89 3.99
CA ILE A 23 -1.84 1.30 3.53
C ILE A 23 -1.95 -0.22 3.32
N THR A 24 -2.67 -0.92 4.20
CA THR A 24 -2.87 -2.38 4.10
C THR A 24 -3.66 -2.76 2.84
N LEU A 25 -4.50 -1.85 2.33
CA LEU A 25 -5.17 -2.02 1.04
C LEU A 25 -4.27 -1.59 -0.14
N LEU A 26 -3.61 -0.44 -0.01
CA LEU A 26 -2.84 0.18 -1.08
C LEU A 26 -1.62 -0.67 -1.50
N VAL A 27 -0.85 -1.19 -0.54
CA VAL A 27 0.40 -1.89 -0.85
C VAL A 27 0.17 -3.16 -1.68
N PRO A 28 -0.74 -4.08 -1.30
CA PRO A 28 -1.06 -5.25 -2.13
C PRO A 28 -1.61 -4.86 -3.51
N TRP A 29 -2.43 -3.80 -3.60
CA TRP A 29 -2.96 -3.30 -4.86
C TRP A 29 -1.85 -2.83 -5.81
N MET A 30 -0.90 -2.03 -5.32
CA MET A 30 0.23 -1.52 -6.11
C MET A 30 1.16 -2.65 -6.57
N ILE A 31 1.39 -3.66 -5.72
CA ILE A 31 2.14 -4.87 -6.09
C ILE A 31 1.43 -5.63 -7.22
N TRP A 32 0.11 -5.80 -7.11
CA TRP A 32 -0.69 -6.45 -8.15
C TRP A 32 -0.61 -5.67 -9.47
N LYS A 33 -0.74 -4.34 -9.43
CA LYS A 33 -0.62 -3.48 -10.62
C LYS A 33 0.75 -3.62 -11.30
N GLN A 34 1.85 -3.56 -10.54
CA GLN A 34 3.20 -3.77 -11.09
C GLN A 34 3.36 -5.14 -11.74
N ARG A 35 2.80 -6.20 -11.15
CA ARG A 35 2.86 -7.55 -11.74
C ARG A 35 2.11 -7.61 -13.05
N ASN A 36 0.96 -6.96 -13.15
CA ASN A 36 0.21 -6.87 -14.40
C ASN A 36 0.97 -6.08 -15.47
N GLU A 37 1.55 -4.92 -15.12
CA GLU A 37 2.40 -4.14 -16.03
C GLU A 37 3.57 -5.00 -16.57
N CYS A 38 4.20 -5.83 -15.72
CA CYS A 38 5.26 -6.74 -16.16
C CYS A 38 4.76 -7.82 -17.14
N VAL A 39 3.55 -8.35 -16.94
CA VAL A 39 2.99 -9.44 -17.75
C VAL A 39 2.42 -8.92 -19.07
N PHE A 40 1.67 -7.82 -19.04
CA PHE A 40 0.93 -7.33 -20.20
C PHE A 40 1.70 -6.28 -21.01
N ASP A 41 2.53 -5.46 -20.36
CA ASP A 41 3.26 -4.37 -21.01
C ASP A 41 4.76 -4.65 -21.13
N ASN A 42 5.20 -5.87 -20.77
CA ASN A 42 6.61 -6.29 -20.73
C ASN A 42 7.49 -5.31 -19.91
N ALA A 43 6.90 -4.66 -18.90
CA ALA A 43 7.62 -3.76 -18.02
C ALA A 43 8.65 -4.55 -17.19
N ARG A 44 9.77 -3.91 -16.84
CA ARG A 44 10.76 -4.50 -15.94
C ARG A 44 10.36 -4.21 -14.49
N PRO A 45 10.34 -5.22 -13.60
CA PRO A 45 10.06 -4.96 -12.19
C PRO A 45 11.19 -4.13 -11.57
N SER A 46 10.82 -3.11 -10.80
CA SER A 46 11.75 -2.33 -9.97
C SER A 46 11.12 -2.10 -8.61
N ILE A 47 11.78 -2.56 -7.55
CA ILE A 47 11.30 -2.41 -6.18
C ILE A 47 11.36 -0.95 -5.76
N ASP A 48 12.44 -0.26 -6.09
CA ASP A 48 12.61 1.17 -5.74
C ASP A 48 11.52 2.02 -6.39
N ALA A 49 11.28 1.81 -7.69
CA ALA A 49 10.22 2.52 -8.41
C ALA A 49 8.82 2.17 -7.87
N LEU A 50 8.58 0.92 -7.46
CA LEU A 50 7.32 0.53 -6.83
C LEU A 50 7.13 1.21 -5.47
N VAL A 51 8.16 1.26 -4.64
CA VAL A 51 8.12 1.93 -3.33
C VAL A 51 7.85 3.42 -3.48
N ASP A 52 8.48 4.08 -4.45
CA ASP A 52 8.24 5.51 -4.69
C ASP A 52 6.80 5.77 -5.17
N ARG A 53 6.29 4.96 -6.11
CA ARG A 53 4.87 5.05 -6.51
C ARG A 53 3.90 4.79 -5.36
N ILE A 54 4.21 3.87 -4.45
CA ILE A 54 3.38 3.62 -3.26
C ILE A 54 3.35 4.84 -2.35
N LYS A 55 4.49 5.52 -2.14
CA LYS A 55 4.54 6.74 -1.32
C LYS A 55 3.74 7.87 -1.97
N ASP A 56 3.88 8.05 -3.28
CA ASP A 56 3.14 9.07 -4.03
C ASP A 56 1.63 8.83 -3.95
N GLU A 57 1.18 7.60 -4.19
CA GLU A 57 -0.23 7.23 -4.11
C GLU A 57 -0.77 7.36 -2.66
N ALA A 58 0.04 6.98 -1.66
CA ALA A 58 -0.32 7.15 -0.25
C ALA A 58 -0.49 8.63 0.12
N ASN A 59 0.36 9.52 -0.41
CA ASN A 59 0.21 10.96 -0.24
C ASN A 59 -1.08 11.47 -0.91
N CYS A 60 -1.39 11.02 -2.12
CA CYS A 60 -2.65 11.35 -2.80
C CYS A 60 -3.87 10.91 -1.97
N TRP A 61 -3.84 9.71 -1.40
CA TRP A 61 -4.93 9.20 -0.56
C TRP A 61 -5.06 10.02 0.72
N ALA A 62 -3.96 10.35 1.38
CA ALA A 62 -3.96 11.20 2.57
C ALA A 62 -4.56 12.59 2.27
N GLN A 63 -4.23 13.20 1.13
CA GLN A 63 -4.83 14.46 0.68
C GLN A 63 -6.33 14.34 0.39
N ALA A 64 -6.77 13.19 -0.10
CA ALA A 64 -8.18 12.85 -0.28
C ALA A 64 -8.90 12.50 1.05
N GLY A 65 -8.20 12.58 2.18
CA GLY A 65 -8.74 12.39 3.52
C GLY A 65 -8.72 10.95 4.02
N ALA A 66 -7.86 10.09 3.47
CA ALA A 66 -7.61 8.73 3.97
C ALA A 66 -7.08 8.68 5.41
#